data_AF-A0A9E6AVZ9-F1
#
_entry.id   AF-A0A9E6AVZ9-F1
#
_cell.length_a   1.000
_cell.length_b   1.000
_cell.length_c   1.000
_cell.angle_alpha   90.00
_cell.angle_beta   90.00
_cell.angle_gamma   90.00
#
_symmetry.space_group_name_H-M   'P 1'
#
loop_
_entity.id
_entity.type
_entity.pdbx_description
1 polymer ?
#
loop_
_entity_poly.entity_id
_entity_poly.type
_entity_poly.pdbx_seq_one_letter_code
_entity_poly.pdbx_strand_id
1 'polypeptide(L)' 'MEEQNQIYTGNLTQYFNEYNKITFVQKYALENNIELENVMAVGDSATDVPLFKVAGKAIAFNANDIAKKHAHNIVDV' A
#
# COMPACT_ATOMS: atom_id res chain seq x y z
N MET A 1 -13.11 -10.72 -1.88
CA MET A 1 -13.52 -12.12 -1.60
C MET A 1 -14.83 -12.36 -2.30
N GLU A 2 -15.03 -13.55 -2.84
CA GLU A 2 -16.31 -13.90 -3.47
C GLU A 2 -17.36 -14.12 -2.37
N GLU A 3 -18.55 -13.57 -2.62
CA GLU A 3 -19.71 -13.67 -1.74
C GLU A 3 -20.90 -14.21 -2.54
N GLN A 4 -21.65 -15.15 -1.98
CA GLN A 4 -22.90 -15.66 -2.52
C GLN A 4 -23.93 -15.77 -1.41
N ASN A 5 -25.11 -15.16 -1.61
CA ASN A 5 -26.19 -15.13 -0.62
C ASN A 5 -25.73 -14.67 0.78
N GLN A 6 -24.92 -13.60 0.85
CA GLN A 6 -24.39 -13.07 2.11
C GLN A 6 -23.42 -14.01 2.86
N ILE A 7 -22.89 -15.03 2.18
CA ILE A 7 -21.89 -15.95 2.72
C ILE A 7 -20.62 -15.85 1.89
N TYR A 8 -19.46 -15.70 2.55
CA TYR A 8 -18.16 -15.76 1.89
C TYR A 8 -17.83 -17.19 1.46
N THR A 9 -17.49 -17.38 0.20
CA THR A 9 -17.20 -18.72 -0.35
C THR A 9 -15.78 -19.21 -0.02
N GLY A 10 -14.91 -18.30 0.44
CA GLY A 10 -13.48 -18.55 0.60
C GLY A 10 -12.67 -18.38 -0.71
N ASN A 11 -13.34 -18.18 -1.85
CA ASN A 11 -12.66 -17.89 -3.11
C ASN A 11 -12.27 -16.41 -3.21
N LEU A 12 -11.18 -16.16 -3.92
CA LEU A 12 -10.74 -14.80 -4.25
C LEU A 12 -11.36 -14.36 -5.57
N THR A 13 -11.99 -13.19 -5.59
CA THR A 13 -12.39 -12.51 -6.83
C THR A 13 -11.20 -11.98 -7.61
N GLN A 14 -10.17 -11.55 -6.89
CA GLN A 14 -8.92 -11.07 -7.43
C GLN A 14 -7.82 -11.22 -6.37
N TYR A 15 -6.62 -11.56 -6.83
CA TYR A 15 -5.43 -11.58 -5.99
C TYR A 15 -4.67 -10.25 -6.11
N PHE A 16 -4.27 -9.69 -4.98
CA PHE A 16 -3.48 -8.46 -4.88
C PHE A 16 -2.16 -8.77 -4.17
N ASN A 17 -1.05 -8.56 -4.86
CA ASN A 17 0.29 -8.61 -4.32
C ASN A 17 0.80 -7.20 -3.97
N GLU A 18 2.03 -7.14 -3.45
CA GLU A 18 2.69 -5.92 -3.03
C GLU A 18 2.87 -4.87 -4.15
N TYR A 19 2.93 -5.29 -5.42
CA TYR A 19 3.06 -4.40 -6.56
C TYR A 19 1.72 -3.80 -7.01
N ASN A 20 0.60 -4.47 -6.74
CA ASN A 20 -0.71 -3.93 -7.08
C ASN A 20 -1.02 -2.61 -6.35
N LYS A 21 -0.43 -2.38 -5.17
CA LYS A 21 -0.50 -1.10 -4.45
C LYS A 21 0.12 0.03 -5.28
N ILE A 22 1.29 -0.20 -5.88
CA ILE A 22 1.97 0.79 -6.74
C ILE A 22 1.11 1.08 -7.97
N THR A 23 0.67 0.03 -8.67
CA THR A 23 -0.13 0.18 -9.89
C THR A 23 -1.39 0.99 -9.63
N PHE A 24 -2.06 0.75 -8.50
CA PHE A 24 -3.22 1.51 -8.09
C PHE A 24 -2.87 2.99 -7.84
N VAL A 25 -1.84 3.27 -7.04
CA VAL A 25 -1.44 4.65 -6.69
C VAL A 25 -0.99 5.42 -7.93
N GLN A 26 -0.23 4.81 -8.83
CA GLN A 26 0.21 5.45 -10.07
C GLN A 26 -0.97 5.79 -10.98
N LYS A 27 -1.92 4.86 -11.13
CA LYS A 27 -3.13 5.10 -11.91
C LYS A 27 -3.96 6.24 -11.30
N TYR A 28 -4.21 6.18 -10.00
CA TYR A 28 -4.97 7.21 -9.29
C TYR A 28 -4.29 8.58 -9.39
N ALA A 29 -2.97 8.62 -9.19
CA ALA A 29 -2.20 9.85 -9.27
C ALA A 29 -2.28 10.48 -10.66
N LEU A 30 -2.14 9.67 -11.72
CA LEU A 30 -2.29 10.11 -13.11
C LEU A 30 -3.71 10.65 -13.40
N GLU A 31 -4.75 9.92 -12.98
CA GLU A 31 -6.15 10.33 -13.19
C GLU A 31 -6.50 11.65 -12.49
N ASN A 32 -5.77 12.01 -11.44
CA ASN A 32 -6.01 13.20 -10.63
C ASN A 32 -4.97 14.31 -10.80
N ASN A 33 -4.03 14.17 -11.75
CA ASN A 33 -2.91 15.11 -11.95
C ASN A 33 -2.10 15.36 -10.66
N ILE A 34 -1.81 14.30 -9.93
CA ILE A 34 -1.00 14.32 -8.70
C ILE A 34 0.37 13.74 -9.04
N GLU A 35 1.43 14.52 -8.85
CA GLU A 35 2.80 13.98 -8.94
C GLU A 35 3.07 13.03 -7.76
N LEU A 36 3.76 11.92 -8.01
CA LEU A 36 4.06 10.92 -6.97
C LEU A 36 4.89 11.50 -5.80
N GLU A 37 5.65 12.56 -6.04
CA GLU A 37 6.37 13.30 -4.99
C GLU A 37 5.45 13.94 -3.94
N ASN A 38 4.19 14.22 -4.33
CA ASN A 38 3.15 14.76 -3.45
C ASN A 38 2.32 13.66 -2.77
N VAL A 39 2.64 12.38 -3.03
CA VAL A 39 1.99 11.24 -2.38
C VAL A 39 2.71 10.87 -1.10
N MET A 40 1.94 10.65 -0.04
CA MET A 40 2.41 10.07 1.21
C MET A 40 1.85 8.65 1.37
N ALA A 41 2.74 7.66 1.42
CA ALA A 41 2.39 6.29 1.74
C ALA A 41 2.45 6.05 3.26
N VAL A 42 1.45 5.38 3.81
CA VAL A 42 1.44 4.91 5.19
C VAL A 42 1.21 3.40 5.17
N GLY A 43 2.07 2.65 5.85
CA GLY A 43 2.01 1.19 5.86
C GLY A 43 2.75 0.59 7.06
N ASP A 44 2.59 -0.71 7.26
CA ASP A 44 3.04 -1.42 8.45
C ASP A 44 3.93 -2.63 8.13
N SER A 45 3.96 -3.07 6.86
CA SER A 45 4.49 -4.38 6.51
C SER A 45 5.46 -4.36 5.33
N ALA A 46 6.11 -5.50 5.09
CA ALA A 46 6.99 -5.67 3.95
C ALA A 46 6.28 -5.47 2.60
N THR A 47 4.95 -5.66 2.55
CA THR A 47 4.14 -5.48 1.34
C THR A 47 3.99 -4.02 0.93
N ASP A 48 4.32 -3.08 1.83
CA ASP A 48 4.28 -1.63 1.57
C ASP A 48 5.61 -1.09 1.04
N VAL A 49 6.70 -1.85 1.21
CA VAL A 49 8.04 -1.44 0.78
C VAL A 49 8.11 -1.03 -0.69
N PRO A 50 7.47 -1.74 -1.65
CA PRO A 50 7.45 -1.26 -3.03
C PRO A 50 6.80 0.12 -3.18
N LEU A 51 5.71 0.39 -2.45
CA LEU A 51 5.03 1.69 -2.47
C LEU A 51 5.88 2.77 -1.78
N PHE A 52 6.56 2.45 -0.68
CA PHE A 52 7.45 3.38 0.02
C PHE A 52 8.58 3.91 -0.87
N LYS A 53 9.05 3.09 -1.81
CA LYS A 53 10.13 3.46 -2.75
C LYS A 53 9.69 4.44 -3.83
N VAL A 54 8.39 4.56 -4.10
CA VAL A 54 7.86 5.42 -5.19
C VAL A 54 7.16 6.68 -4.68
N ALA A 55 6.59 6.65 -3.47
CA ALA A 55 5.93 7.81 -2.87
C ALA A 55 6.95 8.84 -2.39
N GLY A 56 6.64 10.14 -2.54
CA GLY A 56 7.52 11.22 -2.08
C GLY A 56 7.74 11.24 -0.56
N LYS A 57 6.79 10.71 0.21
CA LYS A 57 6.95 10.42 1.65
C LYS A 57 6.38 9.05 2.00
N ALA A 58 6.99 8.42 3.00
CA ALA A 58 6.61 7.11 3.50
C ALA A 58 6.65 7.10 5.03
N ILE A 59 5.59 6.59 5.67
CA ILE A 59 5.47 6.44 7.12
C ILE A 59 5.26 4.96 7.43
N ALA A 60 6.17 4.41 8.23
CA ALA A 60 6.02 3.11 8.86
C ALA A 60 5.25 3.30 10.18
N PHE A 61 3.99 2.86 10.24
CA PHE A 61 3.12 3.02 11.41
C PHE A 61 2.90 1.69 12.12
N ASN A 62 3.33 1.57 13.38
CA ASN A 62 3.33 0.30 14.15
C ASN A 62 3.88 -0.89 13.34
N ALA A 63 4.93 -0.60 12.59
CA ALA A 63 5.34 -1.43 11.47
C ALA A 63 6.36 -2.50 11.88
N ASN A 64 6.51 -3.54 11.06
CA ASN A 64 7.62 -4.47 11.22
C ASN A 64 8.97 -3.86 10.81
N ASP A 65 10.08 -4.49 11.21
CA ASP A 65 11.43 -3.98 10.94
C ASP A 65 11.73 -3.79 9.45
N ILE A 66 11.15 -4.64 8.59
CA ILE A 66 11.33 -4.55 7.14
C ILE A 66 10.70 -3.24 6.61
N ALA A 67 9.49 -2.91 7.03
CA ALA A 67 8.81 -1.67 6.68
C ALA A 67 9.52 -0.44 7.26
N LYS A 68 9.87 -0.49 8.56
CA LYS A 68 10.59 0.59 9.26
C LYS A 68 11.88 0.98 8.57
N LYS A 69 12.65 -0.01 8.09
CA LYS A 69 13.92 0.22 7.36
C LYS A 69 13.75 0.98 6.04
N HIS A 70 12.57 0.94 5.42
CA HIS A 70 12.32 1.54 4.11
C HIS A 70 11.44 2.80 4.17
N ALA A 71 10.95 3.19 5.33
CA ALA A 71 10.14 4.39 5.50
C ALA A 71 11.00 5.63 5.80
N HIS A 72 10.45 6.81 5.51
CA HIS A 72 11.09 8.09 5.85
C HIS A 72 10.87 8.47 7.31
N ASN A 73 9.73 8.07 7.89
CA ASN A 73 9.40 8.29 9.30
C ASN A 73 8.81 7.00 9.90
N ILE A 74 8.99 6.84 11.21
CA ILE A 74 8.44 5.74 11.99
C ILE A 74 7.56 6.34 13.08
N VAL A 75 6.36 5.77 13.25
CA VAL A 75 5.43 6.13 14.33
C VAL A 75 5.04 4.84 15.04
N ASP A 76 5.44 4.73 16.30
CA ASP A 76 5.12 3.61 17.19
C ASP A 76 4.32 4.14 18.38
N VAL A 77 3.31 3.39 18.83
CA VAL A 77 2.39 3.75 19.93
C VAL A 77 2.54 2.81 21.12
#